data_AF-A0AA44YEU8-F1
#
_entry.id   AF-A0AA44YEU8-F1
#
_cell.length_a   1.000
_cell.length_b   1.000
_cell.length_c   1.000
_cell.angle_alpha   90.00
_cell.angle_beta   90.00
_cell.angle_gamma   90.00
#
_symmetry.space_group_name_H-M   'P 1'
#
loop_
_entity.id
_entity.type
_entity.pdbx_description
1 polymer ?
#
loop_
_entity_poly.entity_id
_entity_poly.type
_entity_poly.pdbx_seq_one_letter_code
_entity_poly.pdbx_strand_id
1 'polypeptide(L)'
;MTLSTLPLAITMGDPAGIGPEIIAKLAATEPLSTPYVVIGDAGALAHAATRLGLKLHIRELPASLAGWDEAWTRGETAVYSAGVALPADLPLGRLDKRAGAASYAWVVAAIDLALAGRIAGIVTAPLNKEAMRLAGIDYPGHTEILAARSGTQDFAMMLANDELRVILVSIHVSLRDAIDAATVENELRAFHLAQTACRALGIAKPRIAVAGLNPHAGENGLFGREDLDVIVPAIALAREQGLDVSGPWPGDTVFMRARRGEFDIVVAQYHDQGLIPVKYLGVDHGVNVTVGLPFIRTSVDHGTAFDIAGSGRAEHASLLYAFRQAEKMLRAQ
;
A
#
# COMPACT_ATOMS: atom_id res chain seq x y z
N MET A 1 -6.32 -24.35 4.53
CA MET A 1 -5.31 -23.56 3.78
C MET A 1 -4.15 -23.30 4.73
N THR A 2 -3.00 -23.89 4.44
CA THR A 2 -1.77 -23.59 5.18
C THR A 2 -1.34 -22.19 4.80
N LEU A 3 -1.28 -21.28 5.78
CA LEU A 3 -0.62 -19.97 5.59
C LEU A 3 0.75 -20.20 4.94
N SER A 4 1.11 -19.36 3.97
CA SER A 4 2.45 -19.36 3.40
C SER A 4 3.49 -19.43 4.52
N THR A 5 4.44 -20.35 4.40
CA THR A 5 5.57 -20.44 5.34
C THR A 5 6.56 -19.31 5.14
N LEU A 6 6.46 -18.59 4.02
CA LEU A 6 7.32 -17.46 3.70
C LEU A 6 6.94 -16.21 4.51
N PRO A 7 7.93 -15.39 4.90
CA PRO A 7 7.67 -14.15 5.62
C PRO A 7 7.13 -13.04 4.75
N LEU A 8 6.31 -12.18 5.35
CA LEU A 8 6.05 -10.84 4.85
C LEU A 8 7.29 -9.97 5.11
N ALA A 9 7.75 -9.23 4.11
CA ALA A 9 8.80 -8.24 4.31
C ALA A 9 8.19 -6.92 4.78
N ILE A 10 8.74 -6.35 5.85
CA ILE A 10 8.44 -4.98 6.28
C ILE A 10 9.64 -4.10 5.88
N THR A 11 9.50 -3.26 4.86
CA THR A 11 10.57 -2.30 4.54
C THR A 11 10.56 -1.18 5.57
N MET A 12 11.71 -0.87 6.16
CA MET A 12 11.85 0.11 7.24
C MET A 12 11.48 1.54 6.83
N GLY A 13 11.49 1.85 5.53
CA GLY A 13 11.20 3.19 5.05
C GLY A 13 12.38 4.13 5.30
N ASP A 14 12.11 5.38 5.64
CA ASP A 14 13.15 6.35 6.00
C ASP A 14 13.66 6.10 7.44
N PRO A 15 14.95 5.74 7.62
CA PRO A 15 15.52 5.49 8.94
C PRO A 15 15.65 6.75 9.79
N ALA A 16 15.61 7.96 9.21
CA ALA A 16 15.54 9.21 9.94
C ALA A 16 14.08 9.59 10.31
N GLY A 17 13.08 8.88 9.79
CA GLY A 17 11.66 9.07 10.11
C GLY A 17 11.17 8.17 11.24
N ILE A 18 9.85 7.98 11.30
CA ILE A 18 9.20 7.13 12.32
C ILE A 18 9.24 5.63 12.02
N GLY A 19 9.71 5.22 10.83
CA GLY A 19 9.73 3.82 10.39
C GLY A 19 10.35 2.85 11.41
N PRO A 20 11.57 3.10 11.90
CA PRO A 20 12.17 2.29 12.97
C PRO A 20 11.32 2.21 14.24
N GLU A 21 10.70 3.33 14.64
CA GLU A 21 9.90 3.42 15.88
C GLU A 21 8.63 2.56 15.80
N ILE A 22 7.87 2.66 14.70
CA ILE A 22 6.62 1.91 14.53
C ILE A 22 6.87 0.41 14.35
N ILE A 23 7.99 0.03 13.71
CA ILE A 23 8.40 -1.38 13.58
C ILE A 23 8.82 -1.95 14.92
N ALA A 24 9.59 -1.19 15.73
CA ALA A 24 9.99 -1.63 17.06
C ALA A 24 8.77 -1.85 17.97
N LYS A 25 7.79 -0.95 17.92
CA LYS A 25 6.52 -1.08 18.66
C LYS A 25 5.75 -2.34 18.20
N LEU A 26 5.52 -2.48 16.89
CA LEU A 26 4.86 -3.65 16.31
C LEU A 26 5.52 -4.96 16.77
N ALA A 27 6.86 -5.03 16.70
CA ALA A 27 7.63 -6.22 17.07
C ALA A 27 7.52 -6.56 18.57
N ALA A 28 7.35 -5.56 19.43
CA ALA A 28 7.28 -5.74 20.88
C ALA A 28 5.87 -6.08 21.40
N THR A 29 4.82 -5.59 20.74
CA THR A 29 3.45 -5.63 21.30
C THR A 29 2.52 -6.61 20.60
N GLU A 30 2.78 -6.97 19.34
CA GLU A 30 1.80 -7.69 18.53
C GLU A 30 2.22 -9.14 18.23
N PRO A 31 1.45 -10.14 18.68
CA PRO A 31 1.63 -11.52 18.24
C PRO A 31 1.11 -11.68 16.80
N LEU A 32 2.01 -11.59 15.83
CA LEU A 32 1.67 -11.74 14.41
C LEU A 32 1.58 -13.21 14.00
N SER A 33 0.53 -13.55 13.24
CA SER A 33 0.27 -14.94 12.83
C SER A 33 1.17 -15.39 11.68
N THR A 34 1.52 -14.45 10.81
CA THR A 34 2.39 -14.65 9.67
C THR A 34 3.82 -14.26 10.03
N PRO A 35 4.82 -15.09 9.65
CA PRO A 35 6.23 -14.72 9.70
C PRO A 35 6.50 -13.34 9.11
N TYR A 36 7.47 -12.62 9.65
CA TYR A 36 7.95 -11.40 9.00
C TYR A 36 9.46 -11.23 9.13
N VAL A 37 9.99 -10.39 8.25
CA VAL A 37 11.39 -9.95 8.20
C VAL A 37 11.42 -8.45 7.93
N VAL A 38 12.24 -7.72 8.65
CA VAL A 38 12.43 -6.29 8.41
C VAL A 38 13.52 -6.11 7.36
N ILE A 39 13.24 -5.41 6.27
CA ILE A 39 14.27 -5.01 5.31
C ILE A 39 14.67 -3.58 5.66
N GLY A 40 15.83 -3.45 6.29
CA GLY A 40 16.21 -2.24 7.02
C GLY A 40 17.57 -2.37 7.71
N ASP A 41 17.88 -1.42 8.59
CA ASP A 41 19.14 -1.39 9.35
C ASP A 41 18.93 -1.92 10.78
N ALA A 42 19.71 -2.94 11.17
CA ALA A 42 19.58 -3.56 12.49
C ALA A 42 19.93 -2.57 13.62
N GLY A 43 20.90 -1.67 13.40
CA GLY A 43 21.31 -0.64 14.34
C GLY A 43 20.22 0.41 14.57
N ALA A 44 19.56 0.86 13.51
CA ALA A 44 18.44 1.80 13.58
C ALA A 44 17.26 1.21 14.36
N LEU A 45 16.93 -0.07 14.12
CA LEU A 45 15.89 -0.77 14.87
C LEU A 45 16.27 -0.94 16.36
N ALA A 46 17.52 -1.32 16.64
CA ALA A 46 18.03 -1.47 18.00
C ALA A 46 18.04 -0.14 18.76
N HIS A 47 18.41 0.94 18.09
CA HIS A 47 18.39 2.29 18.64
C HIS A 47 16.95 2.72 18.98
N ALA A 48 16.00 2.48 18.09
CA ALA A 48 14.59 2.76 18.32
C ALA A 48 14.04 1.97 19.52
N ALA A 49 14.30 0.65 19.59
CA ALA A 49 13.91 -0.17 20.74
C ALA A 49 14.50 0.34 22.06
N THR A 50 15.79 0.69 22.07
CA THR A 50 16.47 1.21 23.26
C THR A 50 15.84 2.51 23.74
N ARG A 51 15.56 3.45 22.84
CA ARG A 51 14.91 4.74 23.16
C ARG A 51 13.49 4.58 23.71
N LEU A 52 12.77 3.56 23.25
CA LEU A 52 11.41 3.24 23.70
C LEU A 52 11.40 2.37 24.97
N GLY A 53 12.56 1.89 25.45
CA GLY A 53 12.63 0.94 26.56
C GLY A 53 12.07 -0.45 26.22
N LEU A 54 12.03 -0.82 24.93
CA LEU A 54 11.53 -2.10 24.44
C LEU A 54 12.65 -3.15 24.42
N LYS A 55 12.32 -4.37 24.82
CA LYS A 55 13.23 -5.53 24.72
C LYS A 55 12.94 -6.29 23.44
N LEU A 56 13.82 -6.14 22.44
CA LEU A 56 13.75 -6.88 21.19
C LEU A 56 14.98 -7.76 21.01
N HIS A 57 14.77 -8.99 20.56
CA HIS A 57 15.83 -9.88 20.11
C HIS A 57 16.01 -9.68 18.61
N ILE A 58 16.93 -8.80 18.23
CA ILE A 58 17.19 -8.45 16.83
C ILE A 58 18.27 -9.39 16.28
N ARG A 59 17.96 -10.06 15.18
CA ARG A 59 18.90 -10.93 14.46
C ARG A 59 19.16 -10.34 13.08
N GLU A 60 20.39 -9.93 12.82
CA GLU A 60 20.80 -9.50 11.49
C GLU A 60 20.98 -10.73 10.58
N LEU A 61 20.35 -10.69 9.41
CA LEU A 61 20.45 -11.72 8.38
C LEU A 61 21.60 -11.38 7.43
N PRO A 62 22.25 -12.40 6.82
CA PRO A 62 23.24 -12.15 5.79
C PRO A 62 22.66 -11.34 4.64
N ALA A 63 23.42 -10.37 4.13
CA ALA A 63 23.05 -9.56 2.96
C ALA A 63 23.17 -10.36 1.63
N SER A 64 22.75 -11.62 1.61
CA SER A 64 22.75 -12.48 0.42
C SER A 64 21.55 -13.42 0.41
N LEU A 65 20.99 -13.64 -0.78
CA LEU A 65 19.88 -14.57 -0.99
C LEU A 65 20.23 -16.03 -0.66
N ALA A 66 21.51 -16.39 -0.71
CA ALA A 66 21.98 -17.75 -0.50
C ALA A 66 21.81 -18.25 0.95
N GLY A 67 21.70 -17.34 1.93
CA GLY A 67 21.51 -17.68 3.35
C GLY A 67 20.07 -17.57 3.85
N TRP A 68 19.10 -17.33 2.96
CA TRP A 68 17.72 -17.01 3.34
C TRP A 68 16.96 -18.18 3.99
N ASP A 69 17.14 -19.39 3.47
CA ASP A 69 16.33 -20.56 3.82
C ASP A 69 16.65 -21.14 5.21
N GLU A 70 17.82 -20.83 5.78
CA GLU A 70 18.27 -21.32 7.09
C GLU A 70 18.11 -20.28 8.23
N ALA A 71 17.76 -19.04 7.90
CA ALA A 71 17.98 -17.91 8.82
C ALA A 71 16.72 -17.38 9.52
N TRP A 72 15.54 -17.94 9.24
CA TRP A 72 14.28 -17.49 9.83
C TRP A 72 13.84 -18.38 11.01
N THR A 73 13.88 -17.84 12.23
CA THR A 73 13.36 -18.48 13.45
C THR A 73 12.19 -17.67 14.03
N ARG A 74 11.10 -18.35 14.39
CA ARG A 74 10.01 -17.72 15.17
C ARG A 74 10.55 -17.21 16.50
N GLY A 75 10.19 -15.98 16.88
CA GLY A 75 10.51 -15.39 18.18
C GLY A 75 11.61 -14.32 18.17
N GLU A 76 12.27 -14.10 17.03
CA GLU A 76 13.25 -13.03 16.84
C GLU A 76 12.76 -12.03 15.78
N THR A 77 13.19 -10.77 15.90
CA THR A 77 12.99 -9.76 14.87
C THR A 77 14.16 -9.82 13.90
N ALA A 78 13.99 -10.59 12.82
CA ALA A 78 14.99 -10.72 11.78
C ALA A 78 15.10 -9.44 10.94
N VAL A 79 16.31 -8.98 10.69
CA VAL A 79 16.60 -7.77 9.89
C VAL A 79 17.52 -8.13 8.73
N TYR A 80 17.03 -7.96 7.51
CA TYR A 80 17.82 -8.06 6.28
C TYR A 80 18.32 -6.68 5.87
N SER A 81 19.60 -6.43 6.10
CA SER A 81 20.27 -5.17 5.76
C SER A 81 20.77 -5.23 4.32
N ALA A 82 20.04 -4.59 3.41
CA ALA A 82 20.48 -4.40 2.03
C ALA A 82 21.11 -3.01 1.87
N GLY A 83 22.15 -2.93 1.04
CA GLY A 83 22.83 -1.67 0.71
C GLY A 83 23.99 -1.32 1.65
N VAL A 84 24.22 -0.02 1.83
CA VAL A 84 25.34 0.49 2.63
C VAL A 84 24.90 0.69 4.07
N ALA A 85 25.74 0.24 5.01
CA ALA A 85 25.51 0.42 6.45
C ALA A 85 25.31 1.90 6.80
N LEU A 86 24.32 2.17 7.65
CA LEU A 86 24.04 3.52 8.10
C LEU A 86 24.98 3.93 9.24
N PRO A 87 25.31 5.23 9.33
CA PRO A 87 26.10 5.72 10.46
C PRO A 87 25.23 5.72 11.73
N ALA A 88 25.84 5.38 12.87
CA ALA A 88 25.14 5.32 14.16
C ALA A 88 24.57 6.66 14.63
N ASP A 89 25.08 7.78 14.09
CA ASP A 89 24.70 9.16 14.42
C ASP A 89 23.78 9.80 13.36
N LEU A 90 23.09 8.99 12.55
CA LEU A 90 22.11 9.49 11.57
C LEU A 90 21.08 10.42 12.25
N PRO A 91 20.95 11.69 11.82
CA PRO A 91 20.10 12.66 12.49
C PRO A 91 18.62 12.37 12.25
N LEU A 92 17.89 12.01 13.31
CA LEU A 92 16.45 11.78 13.25
C LEU A 92 15.69 13.09 12.98
N GLY A 93 14.60 12.98 12.20
CA GLY A 93 13.72 14.09 11.82
C GLY A 93 14.34 15.06 10.82
N ARG A 94 15.45 14.70 10.16
CA ARG A 94 16.14 15.56 9.20
C ARG A 94 16.34 14.84 7.87
N LEU A 95 16.28 15.59 6.78
CA LEU A 95 16.63 15.10 5.45
C LEU A 95 18.09 14.68 5.41
N ASP A 96 18.35 13.45 4.97
CA ASP A 96 19.68 12.92 4.80
C ASP A 96 19.76 12.04 3.54
N LYS A 97 20.74 12.29 2.68
CA LYS A 97 20.93 11.52 1.44
C LYS A 97 21.23 10.04 1.72
N ARG A 98 21.87 9.71 2.83
CA ARG A 98 22.20 8.33 3.22
C ARG A 98 20.92 7.58 3.59
N ALA A 99 20.00 8.25 4.29
CA ALA A 99 18.68 7.72 4.61
C ALA A 99 17.89 7.44 3.32
N GLY A 100 17.83 8.41 2.40
CA GLY A 100 17.15 8.23 1.11
C GLY A 100 17.72 7.10 0.24
N ALA A 101 19.06 6.99 0.18
CA ALA A 101 19.73 5.89 -0.53
C ALA A 101 19.39 4.52 0.08
N ALA A 102 19.41 4.42 1.42
CA ALA A 102 19.11 3.18 2.12
C ALA A 102 17.63 2.76 1.94
N SER A 103 16.68 3.69 2.10
CA SER A 103 15.25 3.41 1.89
C SER A 103 14.96 2.85 0.51
N TYR A 104 15.57 3.42 -0.53
CA TYR A 104 15.43 2.91 -1.89
C TYR A 104 16.03 1.52 -2.04
N ALA A 105 17.24 1.28 -1.53
CA ALA A 105 17.88 -0.02 -1.57
C ALA A 105 17.04 -1.11 -0.89
N TRP A 106 16.38 -0.79 0.22
CA TRP A 106 15.48 -1.70 0.94
C TRP A 106 14.21 -2.03 0.16
N VAL A 107 13.63 -1.04 -0.52
CA VAL A 107 12.47 -1.28 -1.40
C VAL A 107 12.88 -2.17 -2.58
N VAL A 108 14.01 -1.89 -3.25
CA VAL A 108 14.52 -2.72 -4.36
C VAL A 108 14.79 -4.15 -3.89
N ALA A 109 15.44 -4.33 -2.74
CA ALA A 109 15.71 -5.64 -2.19
C ALA A 109 14.43 -6.42 -1.87
N ALA A 110 13.41 -5.75 -1.30
CA ALA A 110 12.11 -6.36 -1.04
C ALA A 110 11.44 -6.84 -2.34
N ILE A 111 11.51 -6.03 -3.39
CA ILE A 111 10.96 -6.39 -4.71
C ILE A 111 11.69 -7.59 -5.29
N ASP A 112 13.01 -7.57 -5.28
CA ASP A 112 13.82 -8.66 -5.83
C ASP A 112 13.58 -9.97 -5.05
N LEU A 113 13.42 -9.91 -3.72
CA LEU A 113 13.01 -11.04 -2.88
C LEU A 113 11.61 -11.56 -3.21
N ALA A 114 10.64 -10.66 -3.46
CA ALA A 114 9.27 -11.04 -3.81
C ALA A 114 9.22 -11.72 -5.18
N LEU A 115 9.90 -11.15 -6.18
CA LEU A 115 10.00 -11.72 -7.53
C LEU A 115 10.71 -13.08 -7.52
N ALA A 116 11.67 -13.28 -6.62
CA ALA A 116 12.34 -14.57 -6.41
C ALA A 116 11.52 -15.57 -5.57
N GLY A 117 10.31 -15.21 -5.12
CA GLY A 117 9.46 -16.08 -4.30
C GLY A 117 10.06 -16.40 -2.92
N ARG A 118 10.88 -15.49 -2.36
CA ARG A 118 11.52 -15.66 -1.04
C ARG A 118 10.75 -15.01 0.10
N ILE A 119 9.83 -14.10 -0.24
CA ILE A 119 8.88 -13.50 0.67
C ILE A 119 7.47 -13.63 0.12
N ALA A 120 6.49 -13.63 1.01
CA ALA A 120 5.08 -13.79 0.66
C ALA A 120 4.45 -12.47 0.14
N GLY A 121 5.04 -11.34 0.50
CA GLY A 121 4.54 -10.01 0.15
C GLY A 121 5.33 -8.91 0.87
N ILE A 122 5.01 -7.66 0.54
CA ILE A 122 5.71 -6.47 1.02
C ILE A 122 4.74 -5.57 1.78
N VAL A 123 5.14 -5.15 2.98
CA VAL A 123 4.45 -4.14 3.79
C VAL A 123 5.42 -2.97 3.93
N THR A 124 5.06 -1.79 3.43
CA THR A 124 5.99 -0.65 3.42
C THR A 124 5.70 0.34 4.54
N ALA A 125 6.71 0.64 5.35
CA ALA A 125 6.75 1.85 6.17
C ALA A 125 7.05 3.09 5.30
N PRO A 126 6.82 4.33 5.80
CA PRO A 126 6.96 5.54 4.99
C PRO A 126 8.41 5.84 4.58
N LEU A 127 8.61 6.31 3.35
CA LEU A 127 9.89 6.86 2.87
C LEU A 127 9.77 8.35 2.53
N ASN A 128 10.89 9.07 2.49
CA ASN A 128 10.91 10.48 2.13
C ASN A 128 11.44 10.71 0.70
N LYS A 129 10.62 11.31 -0.15
CA LYS A 129 10.94 11.57 -1.56
C LYS A 129 12.08 12.58 -1.72
N GLU A 130 12.15 13.59 -0.86
CA GLU A 130 13.21 14.60 -0.90
C GLU A 130 14.55 14.01 -0.48
N ALA A 131 14.58 13.14 0.54
CA ALA A 131 15.77 12.40 0.93
C ALA A 131 16.30 11.51 -0.20
N MET A 132 15.40 10.82 -0.91
CA MET A 132 15.77 10.05 -2.12
C MET A 132 16.34 10.94 -3.22
N ARG A 133 15.73 12.10 -3.48
CA ARG A 133 16.24 13.05 -4.47
C ARG A 133 17.64 13.55 -4.13
N LEU A 134 17.93 13.80 -2.84
CA LEU A 134 19.28 14.16 -2.37
C LEU A 134 20.31 13.03 -2.61
N ALA A 135 19.87 11.79 -2.73
CA ALA A 135 20.69 10.65 -3.11
C ALA A 135 20.82 10.46 -4.64
N GLY A 136 20.22 11.34 -5.45
CA GLY A 136 20.20 11.22 -6.92
C GLY A 136 19.18 10.22 -7.45
N ILE A 137 18.17 9.86 -6.65
CA ILE A 137 17.14 8.88 -7.00
C ILE A 137 15.83 9.62 -7.30
N ASP A 138 15.42 9.61 -8.56
CA ASP A 138 14.23 10.33 -9.03
C ASP A 138 13.06 9.37 -9.28
N TYR A 139 12.34 9.05 -8.21
CA TYR A 139 11.08 8.32 -8.28
C TYR A 139 9.98 9.08 -7.53
N PRO A 140 8.73 9.09 -8.06
CA PRO A 140 7.61 9.72 -7.37
C PRO A 140 7.24 9.07 -6.04
N GLY A 141 7.58 7.80 -5.80
CA GLY A 141 7.28 7.11 -4.55
C GLY A 141 7.41 5.59 -4.65
N HIS A 142 6.92 4.89 -3.62
CA HIS A 142 6.95 3.43 -3.55
C HIS A 142 6.31 2.77 -4.77
N THR A 143 5.10 3.21 -5.13
CA THR A 143 4.28 2.56 -6.17
C THR A 143 5.01 2.52 -7.50
N GLU A 144 5.68 3.61 -7.87
CA GLU A 144 6.41 3.73 -9.13
C GLU A 144 7.71 2.92 -9.11
N ILE A 145 8.40 2.84 -7.96
CA ILE A 145 9.57 1.94 -7.81
C ILE A 145 9.14 0.49 -7.99
N LEU A 146 8.06 0.09 -7.30
CA LEU A 146 7.49 -1.26 -7.34
C LEU A 146 7.13 -1.66 -8.77
N ALA A 147 6.37 -0.81 -9.46
CA ALA A 147 5.94 -1.05 -10.83
C ALA A 147 7.11 -1.13 -11.80
N ALA A 148 8.02 -0.16 -11.77
CA ALA A 148 9.17 -0.12 -12.67
C ALA A 148 10.09 -1.32 -12.50
N ARG A 149 10.39 -1.71 -11.25
CA ARG A 149 11.30 -2.83 -10.96
C ARG A 149 10.67 -4.19 -11.23
N SER A 150 9.36 -4.33 -11.07
CA SER A 150 8.62 -5.57 -11.37
C SER A 150 8.19 -5.71 -12.83
N GLY A 151 8.35 -4.65 -13.64
CA GLY A 151 7.87 -4.63 -15.03
C GLY A 151 6.35 -4.53 -15.15
N THR A 152 5.65 -4.16 -14.07
CA THR A 152 4.19 -3.97 -14.07
C THR A 152 3.82 -2.65 -14.74
N GLN A 153 3.01 -2.72 -15.79
CA GLN A 153 2.47 -1.56 -16.49
C GLN A 153 1.12 -1.14 -15.91
N ASP A 154 0.24 -2.12 -15.68
CA ASP A 154 -1.11 -1.88 -15.16
C ASP A 154 -1.16 -2.09 -13.66
N PHE A 155 -1.14 -0.98 -12.93
CA PHE A 155 -1.37 -0.97 -11.49
C PHE A 155 -2.32 0.16 -11.09
N ALA A 156 -2.93 -0.01 -9.92
CA ALA A 156 -3.74 1.03 -9.29
C ALA A 156 -3.55 1.05 -7.78
N MET A 157 -3.79 2.23 -7.22
CA MET A 157 -3.95 2.40 -5.79
C MET A 157 -5.37 2.00 -5.41
N MET A 158 -5.48 1.08 -4.46
CA MET A 158 -6.73 0.85 -3.73
C MET A 158 -6.53 1.32 -2.30
N LEU A 159 -7.42 2.19 -1.82
CA LEU A 159 -7.53 2.49 -0.39
C LEU A 159 -8.61 1.59 0.21
N ALA A 160 -8.30 0.94 1.32
CA ALA A 160 -9.21 0.02 1.98
C ALA A 160 -9.21 0.21 3.49
N ASN A 161 -10.39 0.02 4.09
CA ASN A 161 -10.59 -0.24 5.50
C ASN A 161 -11.57 -1.42 5.66
N ASP A 162 -12.06 -1.67 6.88
CA ASP A 162 -12.96 -2.78 7.15
C ASP A 162 -14.33 -2.63 6.47
N GLU A 163 -14.77 -1.39 6.25
CA GLU A 163 -16.10 -1.05 5.73
C GLU A 163 -16.11 -0.74 4.23
N LEU A 164 -15.02 -0.19 3.68
CA LEU A 164 -14.93 0.31 2.31
C LEU A 164 -13.64 -0.14 1.63
N ARG A 165 -13.76 -0.40 0.34
CA ARG A 165 -12.65 -0.57 -0.60
C ARG A 165 -12.90 0.34 -1.78
N VAL A 166 -11.91 1.14 -2.15
CA VAL A 166 -12.03 2.10 -3.23
C VAL A 166 -10.80 2.02 -4.13
N ILE A 167 -11.03 1.84 -5.43
CA ILE A 167 -10.00 1.98 -6.47
C ILE A 167 -10.28 3.27 -7.26
N LEU A 168 -9.24 3.85 -7.83
CA LEU A 168 -9.34 5.14 -8.51
C LEU A 168 -9.05 5.01 -10.00
N VAL A 169 -9.85 5.72 -10.83
CA VAL A 169 -9.57 5.89 -12.27
C VAL A 169 -8.37 6.83 -12.45
N SER A 170 -8.36 7.96 -11.73
CA SER A 170 -7.26 8.92 -11.68
C SER A 170 -6.80 9.19 -10.24
N ILE A 171 -5.49 9.44 -10.06
CA ILE A 171 -4.87 9.59 -8.72
C ILE A 171 -4.35 11.03 -8.53
N HIS A 172 -3.04 11.26 -8.62
CA HIS A 172 -2.41 12.55 -8.31
C HIS A 172 -2.33 13.45 -9.55
N VAL A 173 -3.49 13.88 -10.05
CA VAL A 173 -3.61 14.82 -11.19
C VAL A 173 -4.49 16.01 -10.80
N SER A 174 -4.49 17.08 -11.62
CA SER A 174 -5.42 18.19 -11.37
C SER A 174 -6.86 17.71 -11.58
N LEU A 175 -7.84 18.38 -10.97
CA LEU A 175 -9.25 18.00 -11.15
C LEU A 175 -9.68 18.09 -12.63
N ARG A 176 -9.09 19.01 -13.41
CA ARG A 176 -9.32 19.10 -14.86
C ARG A 176 -8.80 17.85 -15.57
N ASP A 177 -7.55 17.47 -15.31
CA ASP A 177 -6.95 16.29 -15.92
C ASP A 177 -7.65 15.00 -15.46
N ALA A 178 -8.22 14.99 -14.25
CA ALA A 178 -9.03 13.87 -13.76
C ALA A 178 -10.33 13.68 -14.57
N ILE A 179 -10.97 14.78 -14.98
CA ILE A 179 -12.13 14.75 -15.90
C ILE A 179 -11.69 14.20 -17.26
N ASP A 180 -10.59 14.72 -17.81
CA ASP A 180 -10.06 14.27 -19.11
C ASP A 180 -9.59 12.81 -19.08
N ALA A 181 -9.19 12.30 -17.91
CA ALA A 181 -8.77 10.91 -17.72
C ALA A 181 -9.93 9.91 -17.67
N ALA A 182 -11.19 10.35 -17.54
CA ALA A 182 -12.38 9.49 -17.58
C ALA A 182 -12.67 9.04 -19.02
N THR A 183 -11.81 8.18 -19.54
CA THR A 183 -11.94 7.54 -20.86
C THR A 183 -12.44 6.10 -20.71
N VAL A 184 -13.08 5.55 -21.74
CA VAL A 184 -13.60 4.16 -21.72
C VAL A 184 -12.48 3.17 -21.40
N GLU A 185 -11.28 3.40 -21.92
CA GLU A 185 -10.09 2.57 -21.66
C GLU A 185 -9.68 2.63 -20.18
N ASN A 186 -9.62 3.82 -19.60
CA ASN A 186 -9.24 3.99 -18.19
C ASN A 186 -10.29 3.43 -17.23
N GLU A 187 -11.59 3.56 -17.55
CA GLU A 187 -12.68 2.91 -16.81
C GLU A 187 -12.51 1.39 -16.81
N LEU A 188 -12.37 0.78 -18.00
CA LEU A 188 -12.20 -0.68 -18.13
C LEU A 188 -10.96 -1.17 -17.36
N ARG A 189 -9.84 -0.45 -17.47
CA ARG A 189 -8.63 -0.74 -16.71
C ARG A 189 -8.90 -0.71 -15.20
N ALA A 190 -9.60 0.31 -14.70
CA ALA A 190 -9.97 0.41 -13.30
C ALA A 190 -10.92 -0.72 -12.84
N PHE A 191 -11.85 -1.15 -13.69
CA PHE A 191 -12.79 -2.23 -13.38
C PHE A 191 -12.10 -3.60 -13.29
N HIS A 192 -11.15 -3.88 -14.19
CA HIS A 192 -10.33 -5.09 -14.11
C HIS A 192 -9.42 -5.11 -12.90
N LEU A 193 -8.82 -3.97 -12.56
CA LEU A 193 -8.02 -3.83 -11.35
C LEU A 193 -8.90 -3.97 -10.09
N ALA A 194 -10.13 -3.44 -10.09
CA ALA A 194 -11.09 -3.66 -9.01
C ALA A 194 -11.42 -5.15 -8.82
N GLN A 195 -11.68 -5.87 -9.91
CA GLN A 195 -11.91 -7.32 -9.87
C GLN A 195 -10.68 -8.06 -9.30
N THR A 196 -9.49 -7.72 -9.78
CA THR A 196 -8.22 -8.29 -9.31
C THR A 196 -8.04 -8.06 -7.80
N ALA A 197 -8.30 -6.85 -7.33
CA ALA A 197 -8.17 -6.48 -5.92
C ALA A 197 -9.11 -7.30 -5.02
N CYS A 198 -10.38 -7.42 -5.41
CA CYS A 198 -11.35 -8.20 -4.66
C CYS A 198 -11.04 -9.69 -4.66
N ARG A 199 -10.58 -10.25 -5.78
CA ARG A 199 -10.15 -11.65 -5.85
C ARG A 199 -8.94 -11.90 -4.96
N ALA A 200 -7.97 -10.99 -4.93
CA ALA A 200 -6.83 -11.05 -4.02
C ALA A 200 -7.24 -10.98 -2.54
N LEU A 201 -8.48 -10.55 -2.24
CA LEU A 201 -9.07 -10.55 -0.90
C LEU A 201 -10.03 -11.72 -0.65
N GLY A 202 -10.09 -12.69 -1.57
CA GLY A 202 -10.89 -13.91 -1.44
C GLY A 202 -12.33 -13.76 -1.92
N ILE A 203 -12.67 -12.65 -2.58
CA ILE A 203 -14.01 -12.41 -3.10
C ILE A 203 -14.07 -12.98 -4.52
N ALA A 204 -14.61 -14.20 -4.64
CA ALA A 204 -14.63 -14.94 -5.91
C ALA A 204 -15.44 -14.24 -7.02
N LYS A 205 -16.55 -13.59 -6.66
CA LYS A 205 -17.45 -12.86 -7.57
C LYS A 205 -17.65 -11.42 -7.06
N PRO A 206 -16.72 -10.50 -7.35
CA PRO A 206 -16.77 -9.13 -6.85
C PRO A 206 -17.94 -8.35 -7.45
N ARG A 207 -18.75 -7.70 -6.61
CA ARG A 207 -19.74 -6.70 -7.01
C ARG A 207 -19.09 -5.33 -7.03
N ILE A 208 -18.84 -4.81 -8.22
CA ILE A 208 -18.12 -3.54 -8.46
C ILE A 208 -19.15 -2.43 -8.68
N ALA A 209 -19.13 -1.40 -7.85
CA ALA A 209 -19.91 -0.18 -8.08
C ALA A 209 -19.03 0.91 -8.69
N VAL A 210 -19.53 1.60 -9.70
CA VAL A 210 -18.85 2.73 -10.32
C VAL A 210 -19.53 4.01 -9.87
N ALA A 211 -18.77 4.93 -9.27
CA ALA A 211 -19.24 6.27 -8.99
C ALA A 211 -19.33 7.07 -10.29
N GLY A 212 -20.35 7.89 -10.44
CA GLY A 212 -20.42 8.86 -11.52
C GLY A 212 -19.35 9.95 -11.36
N LEU A 213 -18.90 10.53 -12.47
CA LEU A 213 -17.96 11.65 -12.48
C LEU A 213 -18.67 12.92 -12.04
N ASN A 214 -19.87 13.17 -12.58
CA ASN A 214 -20.65 14.36 -12.28
C ASN A 214 -21.55 14.13 -11.05
N PRO A 215 -21.98 15.21 -10.37
CA PRO A 215 -23.03 15.11 -9.36
C PRO A 215 -24.28 14.45 -9.96
N HIS A 216 -24.95 13.62 -9.15
CA HIS A 216 -26.11 12.82 -9.60
C HIS A 216 -25.81 11.90 -10.81
N ALA A 217 -24.54 11.53 -11.04
CA ALA A 217 -24.11 10.77 -12.21
C ALA A 217 -24.58 11.43 -13.54
N GLY A 218 -24.50 12.76 -13.59
CA GLY A 218 -24.82 13.56 -14.77
C GLY A 218 -26.29 13.90 -14.94
N GLU A 219 -27.21 13.31 -14.15
CA GLU A 219 -28.66 13.56 -14.21
C GLU A 219 -29.20 13.53 -15.66
N ASN A 220 -29.00 12.39 -16.35
CA ASN A 220 -29.35 12.19 -17.76
C ASN A 220 -28.76 13.24 -18.72
N GLY A 221 -27.56 13.73 -18.42
CA GLY A 221 -26.83 14.69 -19.26
C GLY A 221 -27.03 16.15 -18.85
N LEU A 222 -27.85 16.43 -17.83
CA LEU A 222 -28.12 17.78 -17.35
C LEU A 222 -26.89 18.41 -16.66
N PHE A 223 -26.07 17.61 -15.97
CA PHE A 223 -24.91 18.07 -15.19
C PHE A 223 -23.55 17.69 -15.78
N GLY A 224 -23.53 17.30 -17.06
CA GLY A 224 -22.37 16.73 -17.72
C GLY A 224 -22.73 15.43 -18.41
N ARG A 225 -21.97 15.06 -19.43
CA ARG A 225 -22.29 13.92 -20.30
C ARG A 225 -21.29 12.78 -20.21
N GLU A 226 -20.18 12.96 -19.53
CA GLU A 226 -19.11 11.98 -19.35
C GLU A 226 -19.64 10.66 -18.77
N ASP A 227 -20.58 10.74 -17.82
CA ASP A 227 -21.26 9.56 -17.26
C ASP A 227 -22.01 8.75 -18.33
N LEU A 228 -22.73 9.43 -19.24
CA LEU A 228 -23.53 8.81 -20.29
C LEU A 228 -22.69 8.36 -21.48
N ASP A 229 -21.77 9.21 -21.92
CA ASP A 229 -21.04 9.05 -23.18
C ASP A 229 -19.76 8.21 -22.99
N VAL A 230 -19.27 8.05 -21.75
CA VAL A 230 -18.05 7.27 -21.44
C VAL A 230 -18.32 6.15 -20.44
N ILE A 231 -18.80 6.48 -19.23
CA ILE A 231 -18.85 5.51 -18.12
C ILE A 231 -19.91 4.43 -18.37
N VAL A 232 -21.10 4.80 -18.83
CA VAL A 232 -22.16 3.83 -19.20
C VAL A 232 -21.68 2.84 -20.28
N PRO A 233 -21.08 3.27 -21.41
CA PRO A 233 -20.46 2.37 -22.37
C PRO A 233 -19.40 1.45 -21.77
N ALA A 234 -18.51 1.97 -20.92
CA ALA A 234 -17.47 1.16 -20.27
C ALA A 234 -18.06 0.07 -19.37
N ILE A 235 -19.12 0.38 -18.62
CA ILE A 235 -19.83 -0.60 -17.78
C ILE A 235 -20.48 -1.68 -18.64
N ALA A 236 -21.08 -1.32 -19.79
CA ALA A 236 -21.66 -2.28 -20.71
C ALA A 236 -20.60 -3.25 -21.25
N LEU A 237 -19.46 -2.73 -21.71
CA LEU A 237 -18.33 -3.53 -22.18
C LEU A 237 -17.78 -4.47 -21.10
N ALA A 238 -17.62 -3.98 -19.86
CA ALA A 238 -17.16 -4.80 -18.75
C ALA A 238 -18.12 -5.95 -18.40
N ARG A 239 -19.43 -5.71 -18.50
CA ARG A 239 -20.46 -6.75 -18.30
C ARG A 239 -20.41 -7.81 -19.39
N GLU A 240 -20.18 -7.42 -20.64
CA GLU A 240 -19.97 -8.36 -21.75
C GLU A 240 -18.73 -9.26 -21.51
N GLN A 241 -17.71 -8.72 -20.84
CA GLN A 241 -16.53 -9.47 -20.39
C GLN A 241 -16.75 -10.30 -19.11
N GLY A 242 -17.97 -10.30 -18.56
CA GLY A 242 -18.36 -11.11 -17.40
C GLY A 242 -18.02 -10.50 -16.04
N LEU A 243 -17.70 -9.20 -15.98
CA LEU A 243 -17.55 -8.49 -14.70
C LEU A 243 -18.95 -8.11 -14.15
N ASP A 244 -19.15 -8.26 -12.85
CA ASP A 244 -20.34 -7.76 -12.15
C ASP A 244 -20.13 -6.30 -11.76
N VAL A 245 -20.30 -5.41 -12.76
CA VAL A 245 -20.15 -3.96 -12.62
C VAL A 245 -21.51 -3.29 -12.67
N SER A 246 -21.75 -2.27 -11.84
CA SER A 246 -22.99 -1.48 -11.85
C SER A 246 -22.74 0.01 -11.61
N GLY A 247 -23.64 0.84 -12.13
CA GLY A 247 -23.54 2.31 -12.08
C GLY A 247 -23.75 2.94 -13.47
N PRO A 248 -23.27 4.18 -13.69
CA PRO A 248 -22.67 5.05 -12.66
C PRO A 248 -23.70 5.41 -11.58
N TRP A 249 -23.27 5.36 -10.31
CA TRP A 249 -24.08 5.73 -9.16
C TRP A 249 -23.72 7.15 -8.69
N PRO A 250 -24.67 7.96 -8.20
CA PRO A 250 -24.34 9.25 -7.59
C PRO A 250 -23.31 9.09 -6.47
N GLY A 251 -22.23 9.88 -6.53
CA GLY A 251 -21.08 9.75 -5.61
C GLY A 251 -21.46 9.89 -4.14
N ASP A 252 -22.43 10.75 -3.81
CA ASP A 252 -22.96 10.93 -2.46
C ASP A 252 -23.75 9.73 -1.92
N THR A 253 -24.26 8.86 -2.81
CA THR A 253 -25.05 7.68 -2.43
C THR A 253 -24.25 6.37 -2.45
N VAL A 254 -23.30 6.23 -3.40
CA VAL A 254 -22.62 4.95 -3.66
C VAL A 254 -21.80 4.48 -2.47
N PHE A 255 -21.09 5.38 -1.77
CA PHE A 255 -20.26 5.01 -0.61
C PHE A 255 -21.11 4.61 0.60
N MET A 256 -22.28 5.23 0.80
CA MET A 256 -23.22 4.81 1.84
C MET A 256 -23.73 3.38 1.58
N ARG A 257 -24.04 3.06 0.32
CA ARG A 257 -24.51 1.73 -0.09
C ARG A 257 -23.41 0.68 -0.01
N ALA A 258 -22.19 1.01 -0.43
CA ALA A 258 -21.02 0.15 -0.30
C ALA A 258 -20.73 -0.19 1.17
N ARG A 259 -20.80 0.79 2.06
CA ARG A 259 -20.67 0.60 3.52
C ARG A 259 -21.72 -0.37 4.09
N ARG A 260 -22.92 -0.42 3.49
CA ARG A 260 -24.00 -1.36 3.86
C ARG A 260 -23.81 -2.76 3.26
N GLY A 261 -22.72 -3.01 2.55
CA GLY A 261 -22.39 -4.31 1.97
C GLY A 261 -23.10 -4.61 0.64
N GLU A 262 -23.72 -3.61 0.01
CA GLU A 262 -24.34 -3.77 -1.32
C GLU A 262 -23.30 -4.05 -2.41
N PHE A 263 -22.07 -3.55 -2.22
CA PHE A 263 -20.95 -3.67 -3.15
C PHE A 263 -19.68 -4.09 -2.40
N ASP A 264 -18.78 -4.76 -3.09
CA ASP A 264 -17.52 -5.26 -2.50
C ASP A 264 -16.37 -4.25 -2.66
N ILE A 265 -16.46 -3.40 -3.69
CA ILE A 265 -15.53 -2.31 -4.01
C ILE A 265 -16.24 -1.21 -4.81
N VAL A 266 -15.80 0.04 -4.61
CA VAL A 266 -16.22 1.19 -5.41
C VAL A 266 -15.06 1.64 -6.31
N VAL A 267 -15.36 1.92 -7.57
CA VAL A 267 -14.46 2.60 -8.51
C VAL A 267 -14.85 4.08 -8.47
N ALA A 268 -13.93 4.91 -7.97
CA ALA A 268 -14.09 6.35 -7.92
C ALA A 268 -13.30 7.02 -9.04
N GLN A 269 -13.85 8.10 -9.57
CA GLN A 269 -13.36 8.77 -10.77
C GLN A 269 -12.09 9.59 -10.52
N TYR A 270 -11.99 10.18 -9.33
CA TYR A 270 -10.86 11.00 -8.92
C TYR A 270 -10.54 10.80 -7.44
N HIS A 271 -9.33 11.19 -7.07
CA HIS A 271 -8.74 10.98 -5.74
C HIS A 271 -9.67 11.39 -4.59
N ASP A 272 -10.11 12.65 -4.56
CA ASP A 272 -10.90 13.16 -3.43
C ASP A 272 -12.30 12.55 -3.36
N GLN A 273 -12.88 12.10 -4.49
CA GLN A 273 -14.16 11.40 -4.51
C GLN A 273 -14.09 10.11 -3.69
N GLY A 274 -12.99 9.37 -3.84
CA GLY A 274 -12.80 8.06 -3.20
C GLY A 274 -12.18 8.12 -1.82
N LEU A 275 -11.22 9.02 -1.60
CA LEU A 275 -10.45 9.06 -0.35
C LEU A 275 -11.20 9.71 0.80
N ILE A 276 -12.00 10.75 0.54
CA ILE A 276 -12.77 11.43 1.60
C ILE A 276 -13.69 10.42 2.32
N PRO A 277 -14.53 9.61 1.64
CA PRO A 277 -15.36 8.60 2.30
C PRO A 277 -14.57 7.59 3.14
N VAL A 278 -13.44 7.10 2.64
CA VAL A 278 -12.64 6.10 3.35
C VAL A 278 -11.99 6.69 4.60
N LYS A 279 -11.38 7.87 4.48
CA LYS A 279 -10.70 8.53 5.61
C LYS A 279 -11.67 9.03 6.67
N TYR A 280 -12.86 9.48 6.27
CA TYR A 280 -13.89 9.93 7.21
C TYR A 280 -14.41 8.80 8.11
N LEU A 281 -14.39 7.55 7.64
CA LEU A 281 -14.79 6.38 8.43
C LEU A 281 -13.69 5.87 9.39
N GLY A 282 -12.46 6.37 9.28
CA GLY A 282 -11.38 6.02 10.18
C GLY A 282 -10.01 6.27 9.57
N VAL A 283 -9.43 7.42 9.87
CA VAL A 283 -8.07 7.82 9.41
C VAL A 283 -7.01 6.81 9.86
N ASP A 284 -7.18 6.23 11.06
CA ASP A 284 -6.20 5.32 11.66
C ASP A 284 -6.26 3.88 11.11
N HIS A 285 -7.26 3.57 10.27
CA HIS A 285 -7.51 2.24 9.71
C HIS A 285 -7.53 2.24 8.18
N GLY A 286 -6.93 3.23 7.53
CA GLY A 286 -6.70 3.20 6.08
C GLY A 286 -5.44 2.41 5.71
N VAL A 287 -5.53 1.50 4.74
CA VAL A 287 -4.37 0.84 4.10
C VAL A 287 -4.37 1.16 2.63
N ASN A 288 -3.20 1.55 2.15
CA ASN A 288 -2.93 1.62 0.73
C ASN A 288 -2.47 0.25 0.23
N VAL A 289 -3.20 -0.30 -0.73
CA VAL A 289 -2.87 -1.55 -1.42
C VAL A 289 -2.53 -1.22 -2.86
N THR A 290 -1.39 -1.68 -3.34
CA THR A 290 -1.05 -1.56 -4.77
C THR A 290 -1.49 -2.82 -5.49
N VAL A 291 -2.49 -2.67 -6.35
CA VAL A 291 -3.09 -3.76 -7.12
C VAL A 291 -2.42 -3.84 -8.48
N GLY A 292 -2.23 -5.05 -9.01
CA GLY A 292 -1.64 -5.31 -10.33
C GLY A 292 -0.18 -5.76 -10.30
N LEU A 293 0.49 -5.61 -9.16
CA LEU A 293 1.84 -6.15 -8.94
C LEU A 293 1.81 -7.69 -8.92
N PRO A 294 2.91 -8.37 -9.30
CA PRO A 294 3.01 -9.84 -9.26
C PRO A 294 3.12 -10.41 -7.85
N PHE A 295 3.07 -9.56 -6.82
CA PHE A 295 3.14 -9.91 -5.41
C PHE A 295 2.22 -8.99 -4.59
N ILE A 296 1.87 -9.40 -3.38
CA ILE A 296 1.08 -8.58 -2.46
C ILE A 296 1.93 -7.39 -2.01
N ARG A 297 1.36 -6.18 -2.08
CA ARG A 297 1.93 -5.00 -1.43
C ARG A 297 0.86 -4.19 -0.69
N THR A 298 1.11 -3.96 0.60
CA THR A 298 0.34 -3.05 1.45
C THR A 298 1.24 -1.96 2.04
N SER A 299 0.65 -0.87 2.49
CA SER A 299 1.36 0.29 3.02
C SER A 299 0.52 1.04 4.04
N VAL A 300 1.21 1.66 4.98
CA VAL A 300 0.62 2.70 5.83
C VAL A 300 0.14 3.88 4.99
N ASP A 301 -0.81 4.66 5.53
CA ASP A 301 -1.42 5.84 4.89
C ASP A 301 -0.87 7.19 5.43
N HIS A 302 0.22 7.14 6.20
CA HIS A 302 0.90 8.33 6.73
C HIS A 302 2.32 8.48 6.18
N GLY A 303 2.88 9.70 6.30
CA GLY A 303 4.25 10.02 5.89
C GLY A 303 5.30 9.65 6.94
N THR A 304 6.54 10.11 6.73
CA THR A 304 7.69 9.82 7.61
C THR A 304 7.65 10.54 8.97
N ALA A 305 6.76 11.53 9.13
CA ALA A 305 6.51 12.27 10.38
C ALA A 305 7.80 12.71 11.08
N PHE A 306 8.67 13.42 10.35
CA PHE A 306 9.98 13.88 10.82
C PHE A 306 9.91 14.73 12.09
N ASP A 307 8.83 15.46 12.30
CA ASP A 307 8.55 16.29 13.46
C ASP A 307 8.43 15.49 14.78
N ILE A 308 8.09 14.20 14.70
CA ILE A 308 7.99 13.29 15.85
C ILE A 308 8.98 12.14 15.81
N ALA A 309 9.94 12.15 14.86
CA ALA A 309 10.87 11.04 14.67
C ALA A 309 11.68 10.75 15.95
N GLY A 310 11.48 9.53 16.47
CA GLY A 310 12.11 9.04 17.68
C GLY A 310 11.58 9.68 18.97
N SER A 311 10.54 10.51 18.93
CA SER A 311 9.96 11.07 20.15
C SER A 311 9.19 10.05 20.99
N GLY A 312 8.98 8.83 20.47
CA GLY A 312 8.16 7.80 21.12
C GLY A 312 6.66 7.98 20.92
N ARG A 313 6.23 8.97 20.13
CA ARG A 313 4.82 9.34 19.93
C ARG A 313 4.19 8.74 18.68
N ALA A 314 4.95 8.06 17.82
CA ALA A 314 4.43 7.52 16.58
C ALA A 314 3.59 6.26 16.87
N GLU A 315 2.36 6.22 16.35
CA GLU A 315 1.48 5.06 16.52
C GLU A 315 1.74 4.01 15.43
N HIS A 316 1.75 2.74 15.82
CA HIS A 316 2.03 1.62 14.90
C HIS A 316 0.75 0.96 14.36
N ALA A 317 -0.43 1.48 14.71
CA ALA A 317 -1.73 0.91 14.34
C ALA A 317 -1.93 0.80 12.82
N SER A 318 -1.54 1.82 12.05
CA SER A 318 -1.62 1.77 10.57
C SER A 318 -0.70 0.70 9.99
N LEU A 319 0.50 0.50 10.55
CA LEU A 319 1.42 -0.55 10.11
C LEU A 319 0.88 -1.94 10.45
N LEU A 320 0.35 -2.14 11.65
CA LEU A 320 -0.31 -3.38 12.05
C LEU A 320 -1.50 -3.69 11.13
N TYR A 321 -2.30 -2.70 10.81
CA TYR A 321 -3.46 -2.86 9.94
C TYR A 321 -3.03 -3.18 8.50
N ALA A 322 -2.00 -2.51 7.97
CA ALA A 322 -1.39 -2.85 6.67
C ALA A 322 -0.83 -4.28 6.64
N PHE A 323 -0.20 -4.72 7.73
CA PHE A 323 0.30 -6.08 7.88
C PHE A 323 -0.84 -7.11 7.86
N ARG A 324 -1.87 -6.92 8.70
CA ARG A 324 -3.05 -7.81 8.77
C ARG A 324 -3.80 -7.88 7.44
N GLN A 325 -3.84 -6.77 6.70
CA GLN A 325 -4.41 -6.77 5.36
C GLN A 325 -3.60 -7.65 4.39
N ALA A 326 -2.27 -7.60 4.44
CA ALA A 326 -1.42 -8.50 3.67
C ALA A 326 -1.63 -9.97 4.09
N GLU A 327 -1.77 -10.27 5.39
CA GLU A 327 -2.09 -11.62 5.87
C GLU A 327 -3.44 -12.12 5.33
N LYS A 328 -4.45 -11.24 5.27
CA LYS A 328 -5.76 -11.57 4.72
C LYS A 328 -5.66 -11.91 3.24
N MET A 329 -4.89 -11.13 2.48
CA MET A 329 -4.65 -11.39 1.07
C MET A 329 -3.90 -12.72 0.86
N LEU A 330 -2.92 -13.02 1.71
CA LEU A 330 -2.20 -14.29 1.67
C LEU A 330 -3.09 -15.52 1.93
N ARG A 331 -4.05 -15.40 2.85
CA ARG A 331 -5.00 -16.50 3.14
C ARG A 331 -6.01 -16.75 2.01
N ALA A 332 -6.21 -15.74 1.16
CA ALA A 332 -7.16 -15.79 0.06
C ALA A 332 -6.56 -16.37 -1.24
N GLN A 333 -5.23 -16.44 -1.32
CA GLN A 333 -4.50 -17.14 -2.40
C GLN A 333 -4.55 -18.66 -2.17
#